data_AF-A0A2E6VMC6-F1
#
_entry.id   AF-A0A2E6VMC6-F1
#
_cell.length_a   1.000
_cell.length_b   1.000
_cell.length_c   1.000
_cell.angle_alpha   90.00
_cell.angle_beta   90.00
_cell.angle_gamma   90.00
#
_symmetry.space_group_name_H-M   'P 1'
#
loop_
_entity.id
_entity.type
_entity.pdbx_description
1 polymer ?
#
loop_
_entity_poly.entity_id
_entity_poly.type
_entity_poly.pdbx_seq_one_letter_code
_entity_poly.pdbx_strand_id
1 'polypeptide(L)' 'VEAVIVNVGAQISHAVIVSRELGIPCVVSVNEATKLIADGTTLKIDGTTGEVTILELP' A
#
# COMPACT_ATOMS: atom_id res chain seq x y z
N VAL A 1 -10.93 -3.86 4.28
CA VAL A 1 -9.57 -3.54 3.81
C VAL A 1 -9.73 -2.45 2.78
N GLU A 2 -9.15 -1.28 3.01
CA GLU A 2 -9.32 -0.11 2.12
C GLU A 2 -8.20 0.03 1.11
N ALA A 3 -7.02 -0.53 1.39
CA ALA A 3 -5.86 -0.51 0.51
C ALA A 3 -4.89 -1.66 0.86
N VAL A 4 -3.96 -1.97 -0.05
CA VAL A 4 -2.90 -2.96 0.16
C VAL A 4 -1.54 -2.33 -0.12
N ILE A 5 -0.61 -2.47 0.82
CA ILE A 5 0.78 -2.04 0.66
C ILE A 5 1.67 -3.28 0.76
N VAL A 6 2.60 -3.46 -0.17
CA VAL A 6 3.49 -4.62 -0.20
C VAL A 6 4.95 -4.20 -0.33
N ASN A 7 5.79 -4.74 0.55
CA ASN A 7 7.23 -4.45 0.55
C ASN A 7 7.92 -4.90 -0.74
N VAL A 8 7.48 -6.03 -1.30
CA VAL A 8 8.09 -6.67 -2.48
C VAL A 8 7.00 -7.01 -3.48
N GLY A 9 7.22 -6.63 -4.74
CA GLY A 9 6.30 -6.97 -5.84
C GLY A 9 6.38 -5.98 -6.98
N ALA A 10 6.06 -6.43 -8.19
CA ALA A 10 5.94 -5.58 -9.37
C ALA A 10 4.47 -5.31 -9.71
N GLN A 11 4.22 -4.46 -10.72
CA GLN A 11 2.87 -4.10 -11.15
C GLN A 11 1.97 -5.28 -11.58
N ILE A 12 2.55 -6.46 -11.83
CA ILE A 12 1.85 -7.69 -12.26
C ILE A 12 1.94 -8.78 -11.17
N SER A 13 2.23 -8.41 -9.92
CA SER A 13 2.29 -9.36 -8.82
C SER A 13 0.89 -9.79 -8.35
N HIS A 14 0.82 -10.97 -7.71
CA HIS A 14 -0.44 -11.56 -7.24
C HIS A 14 -1.26 -10.57 -6.38
N ALA A 15 -0.60 -9.80 -5.52
CA ALA A 15 -1.24 -8.78 -4.69
C ALA A 15 -1.94 -7.69 -5.52
N VAL A 16 -1.35 -7.23 -6.62
CA VAL A 16 -1.94 -6.20 -7.48
C VAL A 16 -3.15 -6.73 -8.23
N ILE A 17 -3.07 -7.95 -8.75
CA ILE A 17 -4.17 -8.59 -9.48
C ILE A 17 -5.38 -8.75 -8.56
N VAL A 18 -5.18 -9.31 -7.36
CA VAL A 18 -6.25 -9.50 -6.38
C VAL A 18 -6.81 -8.17 -5.91
N SER A 19 -5.96 -7.16 -5.66
CA SER A 19 -6.43 -5.85 -5.24
C SER A 19 -7.27 -5.15 -6.31
N ARG A 20 -6.90 -5.30 -7.60
CA ARG A 20 -7.70 -4.80 -8.72
C ARG A 20 -9.06 -5.49 -8.82
N GLU A 21 -9.09 -6.80 -8.62
CA GLU A 21 -10.34 -7.58 -8.59
C GLU A 21 -11.27 -7.14 -7.44
N LEU A 22 -10.68 -6.79 -6.30
CA LEU A 22 -11.39 -6.28 -5.13
C LEU A 22 -11.74 -4.78 -5.21
N GLY A 23 -11.29 -4.08 -6.26
CA GLY A 23 -11.53 -2.64 -6.42
C GLY A 23 -10.81 -1.75 -5.42
N ILE A 24 -9.72 -2.23 -4.81
CA ILE A 24 -8.95 -1.48 -3.80
C ILE A 24 -7.59 -1.03 -4.34
N PRO A 25 -7.10 0.15 -3.94
CA PRO A 25 -5.77 0.62 -4.31
C PRO A 25 -4.68 -0.31 -3.76
N CYS A 26 -3.67 -0.57 -4.59
CA CYS A 26 -2.52 -1.39 -4.23
C CYS A 26 -1.22 -0.69 -4.59
N VAL A 27 -0.36 -0.51 -3.59
CA VAL A 27 1.00 0.03 -3.77
C VAL A 27 2.01 -1.09 -3.51
N VAL A 28 2.92 -1.29 -4.44
CA VAL A 28 3.95 -2.33 -4.38
C VAL A 28 5.34 -1.75 -4.47
N SER A 29 6.35 -2.53 -4.07
CA SER A 29 7.75 -2.09 -4.00
C SER A 29 8.01 -0.95 -3.00
N VAL A 30 7.21 -0.87 -1.92
CA VAL A 30 7.46 0.09 -0.84
C VAL A 30 8.52 -0.50 0.09
N ASN A 31 9.77 -0.09 -0.08
CA ASN A 31 10.87 -0.64 0.70
C ASN A 31 10.65 -0.41 2.21
N GLU A 32 10.78 -1.47 3.01
CA GLU A 32 10.60 -1.42 4.47
C GLU A 32 9.28 -0.81 4.96
N ALA A 33 8.19 -0.88 4.17
CA ALA A 33 6.90 -0.27 4.53
C ALA A 33 6.41 -0.69 5.92
N THR A 34 6.50 -1.99 6.22
CA THR A 34 6.11 -2.56 7.53
C THR A 34 6.97 -2.11 8.71
N LYS A 35 8.14 -1.51 8.47
CA LYS A 35 8.99 -0.93 9.53
C LYS A 35 8.74 0.56 9.69
N LEU A 36 8.41 1.24 8.59
CA LEU A 36 8.14 2.68 8.57
C LEU A 36 6.74 3.02 9.06
N ILE A 37 5.79 2.11 8.82
CA ILE A 37 4.39 2.26 9.19
C ILE A 37 4.15 1.47 10.46
N ALA A 38 3.91 2.17 11.57
CA ALA A 38 3.50 1.56 12.84
C ALA A 38 1.99 1.29 12.86
N ASP A 39 1.57 0.30 13.64
CA ASP A 39 0.15 0.05 13.87
C ASP A 39 -0.53 1.27 14.49
N GLY A 40 -1.73 1.62 14.00
CA GLY A 40 -2.45 2.83 14.41
C GLY A 40 -2.09 4.11 13.64
N THR A 41 -1.10 4.05 12.75
CA THR A 41 -0.75 5.19 11.87
C THR A 41 -1.86 5.44 10.84
N THR A 42 -2.25 6.71 10.67
CA THR A 42 -3.18 7.11 9.60
C THR A 42 -2.39 7.38 8.31
N LEU A 43 -2.77 6.70 7.23
CA LEU A 43 -2.12 6.78 5.93
C LEU A 43 -3.07 7.31 4.86
N LYS A 44 -2.52 8.11 3.94
CA LYS A 44 -3.14 8.43 2.64
C LYS A 44 -2.45 7.63 1.56
N ILE A 45 -3.22 6.97 0.72
CA ILE A 45 -2.71 6.07 -0.32
C ILE A 45 -3.29 6.49 -1.66
N ASP A 46 -2.42 6.69 -2.65
CA ASP A 46 -2.78 6.94 -4.04
C ASP A 46 -2.35 5.76 -4.91
N GLY A 47 -3.33 4.93 -5.30
CA GLY A 47 -3.09 3.77 -6.16
C GLY A 47 -2.81 4.11 -7.64
N THR A 48 -2.98 5.37 -8.05
CA THR A 48 -2.72 5.85 -9.41
C THR A 48 -1.28 6.30 -9.57
N THR A 49 -0.77 7.10 -8.63
CA THR A 49 0.63 7.55 -8.62
C THR A 49 1.56 6.53 -7.93
N GLY A 50 1.00 5.65 -7.10
CA GLY A 50 1.77 4.71 -6.27
C GLY A 50 2.36 5.36 -5.02
N GLU A 51 1.84 6.49 -4.58
CA GLU A 51 2.33 7.22 -3.41
C GLU A 51 1.62 6.79 -2.12
N VAL A 52 2.40 6.69 -1.05
CA VAL A 52 1.90 6.48 0.32
C VAL A 52 2.41 7.63 1.17
N THR A 53 1.50 8.33 1.84
CA THR A 53 1.80 9.46 2.71
C THR A 53 1.33 9.15 4.13
N ILE A 54 2.21 9.34 5.10
CA ILE A 54 1.86 9.26 6.52
C ILE A 54 1.21 10.58 6.93
N LEU A 55 -0.04 10.53 7.39
CA LEU A 55 -0.78 11.71 7.83
C LEU A 55 -0.61 11.95 9.33
N GLU A 56 -0.71 10.89 10.13
CA GLU A 56 -0.63 10.97 11.59
C GLU A 56 0.03 9.71 12.14
N LEU A 57 1.02 9.90 13.02
CA LEU A 57 1.66 8.83 13.79
C LEU A 57 0.88 8.61 15.09
N PRO A 58 0.76 7.36 15.57
CA PRO A 58 0.07 7.04 16.81
C PRO A 58 0.73 7.64 18.06
#